data_AF-A0A915PDX9-F1
#
_entry.id   AF-A0A915PDX9-F1
#
_cell.length_a   1.000
_cell.length_b   1.000
_cell.length_c   1.000
_cell.angle_alpha   90.00
_cell.angle_beta   90.00
_cell.angle_gamma   90.00
#
_symmetry.space_group_name_H-M   'P 1'
#
loop_
_entity.id
_entity.type
_entity.pdbx_description
1 polymer ?
#
loop_
_entity_poly.entity_id
_entity_poly.type
_entity_poly.pdbx_seq_one_letter_code
_entity_poly.pdbx_strand_id
1 'polypeptide(L)'
;MEVADPLKIKILVLGPIKSGKTTISNYLADSGDISSGRYRPTRGVRIVEFESNDLELDGERIEAEVELWDCSGDKQYERCWPAIQRNTNGVILVCRSDGNKKSELLPWYEEFVQRGNIDPSLVLILLSTISDSTDNGSKLTDDTPEFSLIPQLSNLRVVSLNIDQDEDNLRLEFNAFLCRVISNVKFQKGK
;
A
#
# COMPACT_ATOMS: atom_id res chain seq x y z
N MET A 1 -30.08 -7.63 19.89
CA MET A 1 -29.35 -7.96 18.65
C MET A 1 -27.89 -7.73 18.99
N GLU A 2 -27.08 -8.78 19.09
CA GLU A 2 -25.63 -8.58 19.16
C GLU A 2 -25.21 -7.94 17.84
N VAL A 3 -24.63 -6.75 17.92
CA VAL A 3 -23.89 -6.17 16.79
C VAL A 3 -22.67 -7.06 16.65
N ALA A 4 -22.55 -7.77 15.53
CA ALA A 4 -21.35 -8.56 15.27
C ALA A 4 -20.14 -7.63 15.30
N ASP A 5 -19.08 -8.01 16.01
CA ASP A 5 -17.86 -7.21 16.06
C ASP A 5 -17.36 -6.93 14.63
N PRO A 6 -17.04 -5.66 14.30
CA PRO A 6 -16.60 -5.31 12.97
C PRO A 6 -15.32 -6.07 12.59
N LEU A 7 -15.20 -6.40 11.30
CA LEU A 7 -14.07 -7.19 10.82
C LEU A 7 -12.79 -6.36 10.89
N LYS A 8 -11.83 -6.75 11.72
CA LYS A 8 -10.52 -6.07 11.80
C LYS A 8 -9.59 -6.57 10.70
N ILE A 9 -9.03 -5.64 9.91
CA ILE A 9 -8.16 -5.89 8.77
C ILE A 9 -6.84 -5.13 8.96
N LYS A 10 -5.73 -5.87 9.01
CA LYS A 10 -4.38 -5.32 9.07
C LYS A 10 -3.72 -5.33 7.68
N ILE A 11 -3.34 -4.15 7.21
CA ILE A 11 -2.62 -3.97 5.94
C ILE A 11 -1.26 -3.31 6.21
N LEU A 12 -0.19 -3.90 5.67
CA LEU A 12 1.15 -3.31 5.73
C LEU A 12 1.38 -2.39 4.54
N VAL A 13 1.92 -1.20 4.77
CA VAL A 13 2.37 -0.28 3.71
C VAL A 13 3.91 -0.21 3.75
N LEU A 14 4.55 -0.76 2.73
CA LEU A 14 5.99 -1.09 2.72
C LEU A 14 6.69 -0.53 1.47
N GLY A 15 8.02 -0.39 1.53
CA GLY A 15 8.84 0.08 0.41
C GLY A 15 9.89 1.14 0.80
N PRO A 16 10.70 1.62 -0.17
CA PRO A 16 11.85 2.48 0.08
C PRO A 16 11.58 3.80 0.79
N ILE A 17 12.62 4.40 1.37
CA ILE A 17 12.57 5.77 1.91
C ILE A 17 12.08 6.72 0.78
N LYS A 18 11.24 7.71 1.12
CA LYS A 18 10.67 8.69 0.16
C LYS A 18 9.81 8.11 -0.98
N SER A 19 9.27 6.89 -0.84
CA SER A 19 8.38 6.32 -1.86
C SER A 19 6.93 6.83 -1.86
N GLY A 20 6.53 7.67 -0.90
CA GLY A 20 5.17 8.21 -0.82
C GLY A 20 4.21 7.45 0.12
N LYS A 21 4.68 6.41 0.83
CA LYS A 21 3.87 5.60 1.77
C LYS A 21 2.98 6.41 2.69
N THR A 22 3.58 7.33 3.47
CA THR A 22 2.84 8.15 4.43
C THR A 22 1.78 9.02 3.78
N THR A 23 2.06 9.58 2.60
CA THR A 23 1.07 10.37 1.85
C THR A 23 -0.10 9.51 1.42
N ILE A 24 0.17 8.33 0.87
CA ILE A 24 -0.85 7.35 0.46
C ILE A 24 -1.67 6.90 1.67
N SER A 25 -1.03 6.54 2.79
CA SER A 25 -1.72 6.16 4.02
C SER A 25 -2.62 7.26 4.55
N ASN A 26 -2.16 8.52 4.48
CA ASN A 26 -2.96 9.64 4.94
C ASN A 26 -4.18 9.86 4.06
N TYR A 27 -3.99 9.78 2.75
CA TYR A 27 -5.05 9.91 1.76
C TYR A 27 -6.11 8.81 1.91
N LEU A 28 -5.69 7.55 2.01
CA LEU A 28 -6.61 6.41 2.14
C LEU A 28 -7.44 6.45 3.43
N ALA A 29 -6.91 7.05 4.50
CA ALA A 29 -7.58 7.16 5.79
C ALA A 29 -8.34 8.49 5.98
N ASP A 30 -8.43 9.34 4.95
CA ASP A 30 -8.95 10.71 5.05
C ASP A 30 -8.33 11.52 6.20
N SER A 31 -7.10 11.20 6.56
CA SER A 31 -6.41 11.87 7.66
C SER A 31 -5.78 13.16 7.12
N GLY A 32 -6.30 14.30 7.58
CA GLY A 32 -5.91 15.65 7.14
C GLY A 32 -4.46 16.09 7.47
N ASP A 33 -3.58 15.17 7.88
CA ASP A 33 -2.17 15.45 8.14
C ASP A 33 -1.38 15.45 6.81
N ILE A 34 -1.82 16.29 5.87
CA ILE A 34 -1.06 16.58 4.65
C ILE A 34 0.14 17.39 5.11
N SER A 35 1.28 16.70 5.26
CA SER A 35 2.52 17.30 5.74
C SER A 35 2.78 18.61 5.00
N SER A 36 3.14 19.65 5.75
CA SER A 36 3.29 21.05 5.33
C SER A 36 4.41 21.30 4.27
N GLY A 37 4.42 20.54 3.17
CA GLY A 37 5.45 20.53 2.13
C GLY A 37 6.82 20.00 2.55
N ARG A 38 6.98 19.47 3.78
CA ARG A 38 8.27 19.00 4.30
C ARG A 38 8.25 17.50 4.61
N TYR A 39 9.18 16.78 3.98
CA TYR A 39 9.40 15.36 4.22
C TYR A 39 9.79 15.07 5.67
N ARG A 40 9.05 14.17 6.32
CA ARG A 40 9.34 13.64 7.65
C ARG A 40 9.40 12.11 7.56
N PRO A 41 10.57 11.48 7.78
CA PRO A 41 10.68 10.02 7.76
C PRO A 41 9.82 9.37 8.85
N THR A 42 9.02 8.37 8.48
CA THR A 42 8.35 7.49 9.45
C THR A 42 9.41 6.76 10.29
N ARG A 43 9.28 6.81 11.61
CA ARG A 43 10.18 6.12 12.54
C ARG A 43 9.55 4.81 12.98
N GLY A 44 10.15 3.68 12.60
CA GLY A 44 9.61 2.36 12.90
C GLY A 44 8.31 2.10 12.14
N VAL A 45 7.17 2.23 12.80
CA VAL A 45 5.84 2.03 12.23
C VAL A 45 4.86 3.05 12.83
N ARG A 46 3.96 3.57 11.99
CA ARG A 46 2.79 4.36 12.39
C ARG A 46 1.54 3.58 12.00
N ILE A 47 0.59 3.45 12.91
CA ILE A 47 -0.70 2.80 12.64
C ILE A 47 -1.71 3.91 12.36
N VAL A 48 -2.40 3.80 11.23
CA VAL A 48 -3.52 4.68 10.85
C VAL A 48 -4.77 3.82 10.78
N GLU A 49 -5.78 4.19 11.55
CA GLU A 49 -7.02 3.42 11.70
C GLU A 49 -8.17 4.18 11.05
N PHE A 50 -9.01 3.46 10.30
CA PHE A 50 -10.25 3.99 9.75
C PHE A 50 -11.26 2.86 9.52
N GLU A 51 -12.53 3.25 9.38
CA GLU A 51 -13.60 2.33 9.00
C GLU A 51 -13.79 2.35 7.49
N SER A 52 -13.89 1.18 6.86
CA SER A 52 -14.21 1.08 5.45
C SER A 52 -15.68 1.45 5.23
N ASN A 53 -15.94 2.64 4.70
CA ASN A 53 -17.29 3.06 4.33
C ASN A 53 -17.60 2.68 2.89
N ASP A 54 -18.87 2.31 2.64
CA ASP A 54 -19.42 2.08 1.31
C ASP A 54 -18.69 1.02 0.45
N LEU A 55 -18.09 0.02 1.10
CA LEU A 55 -17.64 -1.19 0.41
C LEU A 55 -18.82 -2.10 0.13
N GLU A 56 -18.88 -2.61 -1.10
CA GLU A 56 -19.85 -3.61 -1.52
C GLU A 56 -19.10 -4.86 -2.02
N LEU A 57 -19.54 -6.04 -1.58
CA LEU A 57 -19.06 -7.32 -2.05
C LEU A 57 -20.26 -8.25 -2.21
N ASP A 58 -20.40 -8.87 -3.39
CA ASP A 58 -21.49 -9.79 -3.70
C ASP A 58 -22.91 -9.21 -3.44
N GLY A 59 -23.08 -7.89 -3.59
CA GLY A 59 -24.36 -7.20 -3.35
C GLY A 59 -24.62 -6.81 -1.89
N GLU A 60 -23.70 -7.11 -0.97
CA GLU A 60 -23.82 -6.79 0.44
C GLU A 60 -22.85 -5.66 0.85
N ARG A 61 -23.35 -4.70 1.63
CA ARG A 61 -22.51 -3.69 2.27
C ARG A 61 -21.62 -4.38 3.31
N ILE A 62 -20.32 -4.13 3.24
CA ILE A 62 -19.34 -4.63 4.20
C ILE A 62 -18.74 -3.47 4.98
N GLU A 63 -18.62 -3.68 6.29
CA GLU A 63 -17.90 -2.80 7.20
C GLU A 63 -16.69 -3.56 7.78
N ALA A 64 -15.54 -2.90 7.77
CA ALA A 64 -14.29 -3.40 8.33
C ALA A 64 -13.54 -2.26 9.02
N GLU A 65 -12.96 -2.54 10.17
CA GLU A 65 -11.97 -1.68 10.81
C GLU A 65 -10.61 -1.97 10.18
N VAL A 66 -10.02 -0.98 9.51
CA VAL A 66 -8.76 -1.12 8.80
C VAL A 66 -7.64 -0.47 9.60
N GLU A 67 -6.59 -1.23 9.85
CA GLU A 67 -5.30 -0.74 10.34
C GLU A 67 -4.29 -0.69 9.20
N LEU A 68 -3.92 0.51 8.73
CA LEU A 68 -2.77 0.71 7.86
C LEU A 68 -1.51 0.86 8.70
N TRP A 69 -0.60 -0.09 8.59
CA TRP A 69 0.71 -0.03 9.20
C TRP A 69 1.69 0.65 8.23
N ASP A 70 1.76 1.98 8.29
CA ASP A 70 2.75 2.81 7.57
C ASP A 70 4.15 2.54 8.14
N CYS A 71 4.92 1.73 7.44
CA CYS A 71 6.22 1.27 7.90
C CYS A 71 7.34 2.18 7.37
N SER A 72 8.39 2.36 8.18
CA SER A 72 9.60 3.02 7.73
C SER A 72 10.25 2.26 6.57
N GLY A 73 10.73 3.00 5.57
CA GLY A 73 11.60 2.45 4.53
C GLY A 73 13.06 2.33 4.95
N ASP A 74 13.40 2.77 6.17
CA ASP A 74 14.77 2.76 6.68
C ASP A 74 15.11 1.41 7.30
N LYS A 75 16.19 0.81 6.80
CA LYS A 75 16.69 -0.51 7.20
C LYS A 75 17.12 -0.59 8.67
N GLN A 76 17.36 0.54 9.34
CA GLN A 76 17.65 0.53 10.78
C GLN A 76 16.52 -0.10 11.62
N TYR A 77 15.29 -0.13 11.09
CA TYR A 77 14.13 -0.73 11.73
C TYR A 77 13.89 -2.19 11.33
N GLU A 78 14.77 -2.84 10.55
CA GLU A 78 14.62 -4.26 10.15
C GLU A 78 14.41 -5.21 11.34
N ARG A 79 14.98 -4.87 12.51
CA ARG A 79 14.82 -5.66 13.74
C ARG A 79 13.37 -5.80 14.22
N CYS A 80 12.46 -4.88 13.85
CA CYS A 80 11.05 -4.99 14.21
C CYS A 80 10.17 -5.67 13.15
N TRP A 81 10.73 -6.05 11.99
CA TRP A 81 9.97 -6.70 10.91
C TRP A 81 9.22 -7.96 11.34
N PRO A 82 9.81 -8.88 12.15
CA PRO A 82 9.07 -10.06 12.61
C PRO A 82 7.86 -9.73 13.48
N ALA A 83 7.85 -8.58 14.17
CA ALA A 83 6.70 -8.13 14.94
C ALA A 83 5.65 -7.50 14.02
N ILE A 84 6.08 -6.68 13.05
CA ILE A 84 5.21 -6.05 12.04
C ILE A 84 4.49 -7.09 11.20
N GLN A 85 5.18 -8.15 10.78
CA GLN A 85 4.65 -9.18 9.87
C GLN A 85 3.49 -10.00 10.48
N ARG A 86 3.42 -10.14 11.80
CA ARG A 86 2.42 -10.99 12.47
C ARG A 86 1.00 -10.55 12.13
N ASN A 87 0.15 -11.52 11.83
CA ASN A 87 -1.28 -11.36 11.55
C ASN A 87 -1.57 -10.36 10.42
N THR A 88 -0.70 -10.28 9.41
CA THR A 88 -0.92 -9.45 8.23
C THR A 88 -2.01 -10.05 7.35
N ASN A 89 -3.00 -9.24 6.94
CA ASN A 89 -4.07 -9.68 6.03
C ASN A 89 -3.81 -9.27 4.58
N GLY A 90 -3.12 -8.14 4.36
CA GLY A 90 -2.75 -7.67 3.02
C GLY A 90 -1.49 -6.81 3.04
N VAL A 91 -0.86 -6.66 1.87
CA VAL A 91 0.38 -5.88 1.71
C VAL A 91 0.24 -4.89 0.55
N ILE A 92 0.63 -3.64 0.80
CA ILE A 92 0.81 -2.60 -0.21
C ILE A 92 2.32 -2.31 -0.32
N LEU A 93 2.89 -2.53 -1.49
CA LEU A 93 4.27 -2.20 -1.83
C LEU A 93 4.29 -0.88 -2.60
N VAL A 94 4.97 0.12 -2.07
CA VAL A 94 5.04 1.47 -2.66
C VAL A 94 6.45 1.76 -3.15
N CYS A 95 6.58 2.05 -4.43
CA CYS A 95 7.82 2.47 -5.07
C CYS A 95 7.58 3.75 -5.88
N ARG A 96 8.63 4.55 -6.08
CA ARG A 96 8.54 5.67 -7.03
C ARG A 96 8.56 5.15 -8.47
N SER A 97 7.88 5.85 -9.37
CA SER A 97 7.88 5.57 -10.81
C SER A 97 9.12 6.09 -11.53
N ASP A 98 9.73 7.17 -11.02
CA ASP A 98 10.92 7.82 -11.58
C ASP A 98 12.20 7.09 -11.16
N GLY A 99 12.57 6.08 -11.95
CA GLY A 99 13.89 5.45 -11.88
C GLY A 99 13.88 3.95 -12.13
N ASN A 100 15.05 3.42 -12.50
CA ASN A 100 15.27 1.98 -12.80
C ASN A 100 15.27 1.07 -11.55
N LYS A 101 14.50 1.39 -10.53
CA LYS A 101 14.72 0.88 -9.17
C LYS A 101 13.57 0.08 -8.58
N LYS A 102 12.79 -0.60 -9.41
CA LYS A 102 11.79 -1.58 -8.94
C LYS A 102 12.41 -2.74 -8.17
N SER A 103 13.68 -3.06 -8.43
CA SER A 103 14.45 -4.00 -7.62
C SER A 103 14.58 -3.57 -6.17
N GLU A 104 14.38 -2.28 -5.86
CA GLU A 104 14.32 -1.83 -4.48
C GLU A 104 13.13 -2.47 -3.75
N LEU A 105 12.01 -2.81 -4.38
CA LEU A 105 10.91 -3.52 -3.68
C LEU A 105 11.27 -4.94 -3.22
N LEU A 106 12.32 -5.54 -3.79
CA LEU A 106 12.63 -6.96 -3.60
C LEU A 106 12.82 -7.37 -2.13
N PRO A 107 13.59 -6.65 -1.27
CA PRO A 107 13.74 -7.03 0.13
C PRO A 107 12.41 -7.03 0.90
N TRP A 108 11.51 -6.09 0.60
CA TRP A 108 10.19 -6.04 1.22
C TRP A 108 9.29 -7.19 0.74
N TYR A 109 9.34 -7.50 -0.56
CA TYR A 109 8.60 -8.63 -1.12
C TYR A 109 9.09 -9.97 -0.56
N GLU A 110 10.40 -10.21 -0.54
CA GLU A 110 10.99 -11.43 0.02
C GLU A 110 10.62 -11.63 1.49
N GLU A 111 10.73 -10.57 2.30
CA GLU A 111 10.43 -10.67 3.72
C GLU A 111 8.92 -10.78 4.00
N PHE A 112 8.12 -9.83 3.52
CA PHE A 112 6.73 -9.71 3.98
C PHE A 112 5.75 -10.53 3.15
N VAL A 113 6.08 -10.83 1.89
CA VAL A 113 5.20 -11.62 1.01
C VAL A 113 5.66 -13.08 0.96
N GLN A 114 6.89 -13.34 0.55
CA GLN A 114 7.37 -14.72 0.40
C GLN A 114 7.56 -15.42 1.75
N ARG A 115 8.40 -14.89 2.65
CA ARG A 115 8.57 -15.47 3.99
C ARG A 115 7.32 -15.35 4.85
N GLY A 116 6.52 -14.31 4.61
CA GLY A 116 5.23 -14.09 5.28
C GLY A 116 4.12 -15.02 4.80
N ASN A 117 4.35 -15.79 3.73
CA ASN A 117 3.37 -16.67 3.11
C ASN A 117 2.05 -15.94 2.78
N ILE A 118 2.17 -14.71 2.28
CA ILE A 118 1.03 -13.91 1.82
C ILE A 118 0.72 -14.27 0.37
N ASP A 119 -0.54 -14.58 0.10
CA ASP A 119 -0.99 -14.89 -1.26
C ASP A 119 -0.77 -13.66 -2.17
N PRO A 120 -0.19 -13.81 -3.37
CA PRO A 120 0.03 -12.72 -4.31
C PRO A 120 -1.22 -11.88 -4.65
N SER A 121 -2.42 -12.46 -4.58
CA SER A 121 -3.69 -11.75 -4.79
C SER A 121 -4.02 -10.73 -3.68
N LEU A 122 -3.37 -10.88 -2.52
CA LEU A 122 -3.44 -10.00 -1.34
C LEU A 122 -2.28 -9.00 -1.30
N VAL A 123 -1.65 -8.76 -2.45
CA VAL A 123 -0.58 -7.77 -2.63
C VAL A 123 -0.94 -6.76 -3.71
N LEU A 124 -0.75 -5.48 -3.41
CA LEU A 124 -0.91 -4.36 -4.34
C LEU A 124 0.41 -3.60 -4.47
N ILE A 125 0.88 -3.37 -5.69
CA ILE A 125 2.00 -2.47 -5.96
C ILE A 125 1.46 -1.11 -6.40
N LEU A 126 1.87 -0.06 -5.70
CA LEU A 126 1.60 1.32 -6.05
C LEU A 126 2.90 2.00 -6.53
N LEU A 127 2.87 2.51 -7.75
CA LEU A 127 3.96 3.24 -8.36
C LEU A 127 3.66 4.72 -8.32
N SER A 128 4.27 5.40 -7.37
CA SER A 128 4.05 6.82 -7.11
C SER A 128 4.92 7.69 -8.01
N THR A 129 4.28 8.53 -8.81
CA THR A 129 4.90 9.72 -9.38
C THR A 129 4.67 10.87 -8.40
N ILE A 130 5.75 11.54 -8.00
CA ILE A 130 5.67 12.77 -7.18
C ILE A 130 6.10 13.91 -8.08
N SER A 131 5.25 14.92 -8.26
CA SER A 131 5.65 16.11 -9.00
C SER A 131 6.58 16.95 -8.11
N ASP A 132 7.90 16.86 -8.37
CA ASP A 132 8.82 17.80 -7.73
C ASP A 132 8.50 19.19 -8.29
N SER A 133 8.14 20.14 -7.42
CA SER A 133 7.74 21.51 -7.77
C SER A 133 8.88 22.39 -8.33
N THR A 134 9.94 21.77 -8.85
CA THR A 134 11.13 22.41 -9.41
C THR A 134 11.57 21.83 -10.75
N ASP A 135 10.65 21.38 -11.61
CA ASP A 135 11.05 21.03 -12.98
C ASP A 135 10.47 21.98 -14.04
N ASN A 136 11.36 22.86 -14.52
CA ASN A 136 11.16 23.66 -15.70
C ASN A 136 11.19 22.76 -16.94
N GLY A 137 10.03 22.20 -17.30
CA GLY A 137 9.71 21.91 -18.69
C GLY A 137 10.56 20.84 -19.40
N SER A 138 10.91 19.73 -18.77
CA SER A 138 11.23 18.52 -19.55
C SER A 138 9.91 17.86 -19.98
N LYS A 139 9.46 18.18 -21.21
CA LYS A 139 8.53 17.32 -21.93
C LYS A 139 9.08 15.90 -21.89
N LEU A 140 8.28 14.98 -21.34
CA LEU A 140 8.52 13.55 -21.40
C LEU A 140 8.64 13.17 -22.88
N THR A 141 9.86 12.95 -23.35
CA THR A 141 10.10 12.28 -24.64
C THR A 141 9.69 10.83 -24.47
N ASP A 142 8.89 10.34 -25.40
CA ASP A 142 8.23 9.02 -25.49
C ASP A 142 9.21 7.83 -25.65
N ASP A 143 10.45 7.97 -25.17
CA ASP A 143 11.55 7.00 -25.29
C ASP A 143 12.04 6.53 -23.91
N THR A 144 11.14 6.37 -22.93
CA THR A 144 11.49 5.67 -21.69
C THR A 144 11.53 4.16 -21.95
N PRO A 145 12.64 3.46 -21.63
CA PRO A 145 12.74 2.02 -21.80
C PRO A 145 11.59 1.34 -21.06
N GLU A 146 10.95 0.42 -21.76
CA GLU A 146 9.76 -0.31 -21.34
C GLU A 146 9.89 -0.74 -19.87
N PHE A 147 8.99 -0.20 -19.06
CA PHE A 147 8.96 -0.27 -17.62
C PHE A 147 8.69 -1.72 -17.17
N SER A 148 9.70 -2.60 -17.21
CA SER A 148 9.52 -4.01 -16.85
C SER A 148 9.71 -4.24 -15.35
N LEU A 149 8.77 -4.93 -14.70
CA LEU A 149 8.95 -5.39 -13.32
C LEU A 149 9.98 -6.52 -13.31
N ILE A 150 10.69 -6.68 -12.20
CA ILE A 150 11.50 -7.90 -12.04
C ILE A 150 10.56 -9.12 -12.11
N PRO A 151 11.00 -10.26 -12.69
CA PRO A 151 10.14 -11.42 -12.90
C PRO A 151 9.41 -11.92 -11.64
N GLN A 152 10.00 -11.75 -10.47
CA GLN A 152 9.40 -12.12 -9.18
C GLN A 152 8.14 -11.31 -8.84
N LEU A 153 8.01 -10.09 -9.38
CA LEU A 153 6.88 -9.19 -9.13
C LEU A 153 5.88 -9.15 -10.29
N SER A 154 6.13 -9.88 -11.39
CA SER A 154 5.33 -9.76 -12.62
C SER A 154 3.87 -10.20 -12.47
N ASN A 155 3.58 -11.06 -11.49
CA ASN A 155 2.24 -11.60 -11.26
C ASN A 155 1.42 -10.77 -10.26
N LEU A 156 1.97 -9.66 -9.75
CA LEU A 156 1.32 -8.80 -8.78
C LEU A 156 0.49 -7.72 -9.47
N ARG A 157 -0.64 -7.32 -8.86
CA ARG A 157 -1.41 -6.18 -9.37
C ARG A 157 -0.61 -4.90 -9.16
N VAL A 158 -0.39 -4.17 -10.23
CA VAL A 158 0.43 -2.95 -10.24
C VAL A 158 -0.40 -1.79 -10.75
N VAL A 159 -0.37 -0.68 -10.01
CA VAL A 159 -1.11 0.54 -10.32
C VAL A 159 -0.13 1.70 -10.34
N SER A 160 -0.11 2.46 -11.43
CA SER A 160 0.60 3.73 -11.52
C SER A 160 -0.29 4.85 -11.02
N LEU A 161 0.27 5.72 -10.16
CA LEU A 161 -0.46 6.81 -9.52
C LEU A 161 0.38 8.08 -9.53
N ASN A 162 -0.19 9.16 -10.04
CA ASN A 162 0.21 10.50 -9.65
C ASN A 162 -0.53 10.88 -8.37
N ILE A 163 0.18 10.95 -7.24
CA ILE A 163 -0.43 11.20 -5.93
C ILE A 163 -1.21 12.54 -5.93
N ASP A 164 -0.78 13.52 -6.72
CA ASP A 164 -1.37 14.86 -6.76
C ASP A 164 -2.64 14.94 -7.65
N GLN A 165 -2.92 13.93 -8.48
CA GLN A 165 -3.95 14.00 -9.53
C GLN A 165 -4.88 12.77 -9.59
N ASP A 166 -4.43 11.61 -9.13
CA ASP A 166 -5.13 10.31 -9.31
C ASP A 166 -5.81 9.82 -8.02
N GLU A 167 -6.31 10.76 -7.22
CA GLU A 167 -6.97 10.52 -5.93
C GLU A 167 -8.10 9.48 -6.04
N ASP A 168 -9.09 9.72 -6.92
CA ASP A 168 -10.24 8.82 -7.09
C ASP A 168 -9.83 7.42 -7.55
N ASN A 169 -8.82 7.34 -8.42
CA ASN A 169 -8.30 6.06 -8.91
C ASN A 169 -7.59 5.27 -7.79
N LEU A 170 -6.83 5.94 -6.92
CA LEU A 170 -6.21 5.32 -5.76
C LEU A 170 -7.26 4.72 -4.82
N ARG A 171 -8.34 5.45 -4.50
CA ARG A 171 -9.44 4.92 -3.69
C ARG A 171 -10.13 3.72 -4.36
N LEU A 172 -10.41 3.80 -5.65
CA LEU A 172 -11.03 2.70 -6.40
C LEU A 172 -10.18 1.42 -6.34
N GLU A 173 -8.88 1.54 -6.62
CA GLU A 173 -7.94 0.42 -6.61
C GLU A 173 -7.72 -0.15 -5.21
N PHE A 174 -7.68 0.72 -4.20
CA PHE A 174 -7.61 0.31 -2.80
C PHE A 174 -8.88 -0.45 -2.37
N ASN A 175 -10.08 0.02 -2.74
CA ASN A 175 -11.32 -0.66 -2.40
C ASN A 175 -11.41 -2.05 -3.04
N ALA A 176 -11.03 -2.17 -4.31
CA ALA A 176 -10.96 -3.48 -4.99
C ALA A 176 -9.92 -4.42 -4.35
N PHE A 177 -8.81 -3.89 -3.86
CA PHE A 177 -7.84 -4.63 -3.07
C PHE A 177 -8.40 -5.06 -1.71
N LEU A 178 -9.02 -4.15 -0.97
CA LEU A 178 -9.57 -4.38 0.35
C LEU A 178 -10.71 -5.41 0.31
N CYS A 179 -11.58 -5.37 -0.70
CA CYS A 179 -12.60 -6.40 -0.94
C CYS A 179 -11.98 -7.80 -1.05
N ARG A 180 -10.89 -7.97 -1.81
CA ARG A 180 -10.18 -9.27 -1.90
C ARG A 180 -9.60 -9.72 -0.56
N VAL A 181 -9.00 -8.79 0.20
CA VAL A 181 -8.46 -9.07 1.55
C VAL A 181 -9.58 -9.51 2.50
N ILE A 182 -10.69 -8.79 2.53
CA ILE A 182 -11.87 -9.09 3.34
C ILE A 182 -12.43 -10.47 2.97
N SER A 183 -12.62 -10.77 1.68
CA SER A 183 -13.11 -12.08 1.23
C SER A 183 -12.22 -13.22 1.73
N ASN A 184 -10.89 -13.06 1.64
CA ASN A 184 -9.96 -14.05 2.14
C ASN A 184 -10.03 -14.21 3.68
N VAL A 185 -10.12 -13.11 4.42
CA VAL A 185 -10.25 -13.17 5.89
C VAL A 185 -11.56 -13.85 6.31
N LYS A 186 -12.69 -13.50 5.67
CA LYS A 186 -13.98 -14.17 5.91
C LYS A 186 -13.89 -15.67 5.62
N PHE A 187 -13.26 -16.06 4.50
CA PHE A 187 -13.05 -17.47 4.16
C PHE A 187 -12.18 -18.22 5.17
N GLN A 188 -11.13 -17.58 5.70
CA GLN A 188 -10.27 -18.17 6.73
C GLN A 188 -10.96 -18.32 8.09
N LYS A 189 -11.84 -17.38 8.48
CA LYS A 189 -12.63 -17.46 9.72
C LYS A 189 -13.77 -18.47 9.66
N GLY A 190 -14.28 -18.77 8.45
CA GLY A 190 -15.34 -19.75 8.24
C GLY A 190 -14.87 -21.21 8.16
N LYS A 191 -13.55 -21.45 8.22
CA LYS A 191 -12.93 -22.78 8.35
C LYS A 191 -12.75 -23.14 9.82
#